data_AF-A0A9E1PUW0-F1
#
_entry.id   AF-A0A9E1PUW0-F1
#
_cell.length_a   1.000
_cell.length_b   1.000
_cell.length_c   1.000
_cell.angle_alpha   90.00
_cell.angle_beta   90.00
_cell.angle_gamma   90.00
#
_symmetry.space_group_name_H-M   'P 1'
#
loop_
_entity.id
_entity.type
_entity.pdbx_description
1 polymer ?
#
loop_
_entity_poly.entity_id
_entity_poly.type
_entity_poly.pdbx_seq_one_letter_code
_entity_poly.pdbx_strand_id
1 'polypeptide(L)' 'MPDLNATWGFPTQIRIGAGRISELPQACVAAGMTRPLIVTDPGIAQLPLLGVVQAALAADGITAGVF' A
#
# COMPACT_ATOMS: atom_id res chain seq x y z
N MET A 1 -0.93 6.22 24.09
CA MET A 1 -0.87 4.74 24.10
C MET A 1 0.09 4.32 23.00
N PRO A 2 0.92 3.28 23.17
CA PRO A 2 1.75 2.81 22.06
C PRO A 2 0.85 2.29 20.94
N ASP A 3 1.15 2.67 19.71
CA ASP A 3 0.41 2.23 18.53
C ASP A 3 0.61 0.72 18.31
N LEU A 4 -0.49 -0.03 18.22
CA LEU A 4 -0.44 -1.48 18.01
C LEU A 4 -0.16 -1.79 16.53
N ASN A 5 1.10 -2.10 16.23
CA ASN A 5 1.55 -2.53 14.91
C ASN A 5 1.92 -4.02 14.93
N ALA A 6 1.40 -4.79 13.97
CA ALA A 6 1.69 -6.22 13.82
C ALA A 6 2.06 -6.56 12.39
N THR A 7 2.98 -7.51 12.22
CA THR A 7 3.31 -8.12 10.93
C THR A 7 3.08 -9.62 11.03
N TRP A 8 2.15 -10.15 10.23
CA TRP A 8 1.85 -11.58 10.15
C TRP A 8 2.48 -12.16 8.87
N GLY A 9 3.20 -13.27 8.98
CA GLY A 9 4.05 -13.78 7.89
C GLY A 9 3.49 -14.91 7.02
N PHE A 10 2.30 -15.44 7.31
CA PHE A 10 1.77 -16.63 6.62
C PHE A 10 0.33 -16.45 6.12
N PRO A 11 -0.02 -16.79 4.86
CA PRO A 11 0.85 -17.31 3.78
C PRO A 11 1.61 -16.21 3.00
N THR A 12 1.31 -14.93 3.25
CA THR A 12 2.01 -13.75 2.72
C THR A 12 2.22 -12.72 3.84
N GLN A 13 3.14 -11.76 3.67
CA GLN A 13 3.33 -10.70 4.66
C GLN A 13 2.12 -9.76 4.71
N ILE A 14 1.47 -9.66 5.86
CA ILE A 14 0.38 -8.73 6.14
C ILE A 14 0.87 -7.69 7.15
N ARG A 15 0.75 -6.42 6.80
CA ARG A 15 1.11 -5.27 7.65
C ARG A 15 -0.17 -4.64 8.19
N ILE A 16 -0.30 -4.60 9.51
CA ILE A 16 -1.49 -4.07 10.20
C ILE A 16 -1.05 -2.99 11.19
N GLY A 17 -1.77 -1.87 11.21
CA GLY A 17 -1.53 -0.74 12.10
C GLY A 17 -1.93 0.58 11.45
N ALA A 18 -2.35 1.55 12.27
CA ALA A 18 -2.65 2.89 11.79
C ALA A 18 -1.38 3.53 11.18
N GLY A 19 -1.52 4.18 10.03
CA GLY A 19 -0.42 4.87 9.36
C GLY A 19 0.54 3.99 8.55
N ARG A 20 0.46 2.65 8.65
CA ARG A 20 1.39 1.73 7.92
C ARG A 20 1.29 1.80 6.39
N ILE A 21 0.31 2.52 5.84
CA ILE A 21 0.25 2.80 4.40
C ILE A 21 1.49 3.54 3.89
N SER A 22 2.19 4.30 4.77
CA SER A 22 3.46 4.95 4.43
C SER A 22 4.58 3.95 4.11
N GLU A 23 4.46 2.69 4.52
CA GLU A 23 5.45 1.64 4.25
C GLU A 23 5.21 0.90 2.92
N LEU A 24 4.10 1.22 2.23
CA LEU A 24 3.72 0.58 0.97
C LEU A 24 4.82 0.66 -0.11
N PRO A 25 5.49 1.80 -0.34
CA PRO A 25 6.52 1.88 -1.36
C PRO A 25 7.71 0.95 -1.08
N GLN A 26 8.18 0.92 0.16
CA GLN A 26 9.27 0.03 0.58
C GLN A 26 8.85 -1.43 0.49
N ALA A 27 7.58 -1.75 0.77
CA ALA A 27 7.04 -3.10 0.58
C ALA A 27 7.03 -3.51 -0.91
N CYS A 28 6.65 -2.61 -1.82
CA CYS A 28 6.74 -2.85 -3.27
C CYS A 28 8.19 -3.10 -3.71
N VAL A 29 9.15 -2.29 -3.26
CA VAL A 29 10.57 -2.46 -3.58
C VAL A 29 11.12 -3.78 -3.03
N ALA A 30 10.80 -4.11 -1.77
CA ALA A 30 11.22 -5.37 -1.14
C ALA A 30 10.64 -6.60 -1.86
N ALA A 31 9.46 -6.47 -2.48
CA ALA A 31 8.87 -7.50 -3.33
C ALA A 31 9.42 -7.51 -4.77
N GLY A 32 10.39 -6.65 -5.11
CA GLY A 32 10.96 -6.55 -6.46
C GLY A 32 10.06 -5.85 -7.48
N MET A 33 9.03 -5.12 -7.04
CA MET A 33 8.13 -4.41 -7.94
C MET A 33 8.73 -3.09 -8.40
N THR A 34 8.72 -2.85 -9.71
CA THR A 34 9.19 -1.59 -10.32
C THR A 34 8.06 -0.69 -10.81
N ARG A 35 6.90 -1.27 -11.16
CA ARG A 35 5.73 -0.54 -11.66
C ARG A 35 4.44 -1.26 -11.27
N PRO A 36 3.99 -1.13 -10.02
CA PRO A 36 2.85 -1.89 -9.49
C PRO A 36 1.52 -1.49 -10.16
N LEU A 37 0.57 -2.43 -10.15
CA LEU A 37 -0.82 -2.19 -10.55
C LEU A 37 -1.70 -2.25 -9.30
N ILE A 38 -2.40 -1.15 -9.01
CA ILE A 38 -3.43 -1.12 -7.97
C ILE A 38 -4.69 -1.77 -8.57
N VAL A 39 -5.14 -2.86 -7.98
CA VAL A 39 -6.38 -3.54 -8.38
C VAL A 39 -7.43 -3.29 -7.31
N THR A 40 -8.58 -2.75 -7.70
CA THR A 40 -9.66 -2.40 -6.77
C THR A 40 -11.03 -2.58 -7.41
N ASP A 41 -12.10 -2.70 -6.61
CA ASP A 41 -13.46 -2.67 -7.14
C ASP A 41 -13.95 -1.23 -7.39
N PRO A 42 -15.00 -1.03 -8.23
CA PRO A 42 -15.54 0.29 -8.55
C PRO A 42 -16.07 1.08 -7.34
N GLY A 43 -16.47 0.40 -6.27
CA GLY A 43 -16.94 1.06 -5.05
C GLY A 43 -15.79 1.71 -4.30
N ILE A 44 -14.70 0.96 -4.07
CA ILE A 44 -13.48 1.49 -3.44
C ILE A 44 -12.78 2.52 -4.33
N ALA A 45 -12.80 2.35 -5.66
CA ALA A 45 -12.20 3.29 -6.59
C ALA A 45 -12.74 4.72 -6.47
N GLN A 46 -13.98 4.88 -5.98
CA GLN A 46 -14.63 6.18 -5.77
C GLN A 46 -14.31 6.80 -4.39
N LEU A 47 -13.65 6.05 -3.50
CA LEU A 47 -13.32 6.52 -2.16
C LEU A 47 -11.97 7.26 -2.14
N PRO A 48 -11.78 8.21 -1.19
CA PRO A 48 -10.49 8.89 -1.01
C PRO A 48 -9.30 7.96 -0.76
N LEU A 49 -9.56 6.72 -0.32
CA LEU A 49 -8.54 5.70 -0.08
C LEU A 49 -7.63 5.50 -1.29
N LEU A 50 -8.17 5.45 -2.51
CA LEU A 50 -7.36 5.25 -3.71
C LEU A 50 -6.32 6.37 -3.87
N GLY A 51 -6.72 7.62 -3.63
CA GLY A 51 -5.82 8.77 -3.67
C GLY A 51 -4.73 8.70 -2.61
N VAL A 52 -5.04 8.20 -1.41
CA VAL A 52 -4.03 7.98 -0.34
C VAL A 52 -3.00 6.94 -0.77
N VAL A 53 -3.43 5.83 -1.37
CA VAL A 53 -2.53 4.77 -1.87
C VAL A 53 -1.63 5.32 -2.98
N GLN A 54 -2.20 6.03 -3.95
CA GLN A 54 -1.45 6.64 -5.05
C GLN A 54 -0.43 7.68 -4.54
N ALA A 55 -0.83 8.52 -3.58
CA ALA A 55 0.05 9.52 -2.99
C ALA A 55 1.22 8.88 -2.23
N ALA A 56 0.96 7.80 -1.48
CA ALA A 56 2.01 7.07 -0.76
C ALA A 56 3.08 6.53 -1.74
N LEU A 57 2.66 5.93 -2.85
CA LEU A 57 3.57 5.43 -3.89
C LEU A 57 4.32 6.56 -4.61
N ALA A 58 3.62 7.64 -4.95
CA ALA A 58 4.20 8.78 -5.65
C ALA A 58 5.25 9.53 -4.81
N ALA A 59 5.10 9.57 -3.48
CA ALA A 59 6.05 10.20 -2.57
C ALA A 59 7.47 9.61 -2.68
N ASP A 60 7.57 8.32 -3.02
CA ASP A 60 8.84 7.60 -3.22
C ASP A 60 9.13 7.37 -4.73
N GLY A 61 8.46 8.10 -5.62
CA GLY A 61 8.70 8.05 -7.07
C GLY A 61 8.20 6.80 -7.77
N ILE A 62 7.35 5.99 -7.12
CA ILE A 62 6.81 4.77 -7.71
C ILE A 62 5.57 5.12 -8.55
N THR A 63 5.66 4.87 -9.85
CA THR A 63 4.51 5.01 -10.75
C THR A 63 3.63 3.76 -10.68
N ALA A 64 2.35 3.94 -10.41
CA ALA A 64 1.38 2.84 -10.35
C ALA A 64 0.22 3.02 -11.36
N GLY A 65 -0.21 1.93 -11.96
CA GLY A 65 -1.47 1.87 -12.71
C GLY A 65 -2.65 1.59 -11.78
N VAL A 66 -3.88 1.77 -12.28
CA VAL A 66 -5.11 1.36 -11.58
C VAL A 66 -5.97 0.51 -12.53
N PHE A 67 -6.53 -0.58 -12.01
CA PHE A 67 -7.50 -1.45 -12.66
C PHE A 67 -8.72 -1.65 -11.76
#